data_AF-A0A7S0H1K7-F1
#
_entry.id   AF-A0A7S0H1K7-F1
#
_cell.length_a   1.000
_cell.length_b   1.000
_cell.length_c   1.000
_cell.angle_alpha   90.00
_cell.angle_beta   90.00
_cell.angle_gamma   90.00
#
_symmetry.space_group_name_H-M   'P 1'
#
loop_
_entity.id
_entity.type
_entity.pdbx_description
1 polymer ?
#
loop_
_entity_poly.entity_id
_entity_poly.type
_entity_poly.pdbx_seq_one_letter_code
_entity_poly.pdbx_strand_id
1 'polypeptide(L)'
;PRAVGHARGGRREACVAMDAMDAAPPAWGQHVDVFTSPDRNTPEADRARALGAIAALLDAGSVTFLDLLRGMESCLVTTDDARRARGVLLLAEAVAGYGARAGGPRVSLPAPAAELLAQFFASKLEDFAVIRAALAGCTSLLNARDHENANEPVVTHATATTMADRLFESTHVPSLAQADRRRSYEMLVALVRHPASSSPAGPPLGSCSPAEQIESLVAACDGEKDPRNVLLVCELWKHIPRAFCGVAEDDAERRPSDAHRAAFAAAAEELYDVVAAYFPVSFRPPPGDTIKVTHEQLASTLRDAMCASPTYAPWAVPHVLESVDPEKHARVVADALASLAACGAAFGRTTMRPHIAAVWSALRGVLLRPPAGEDLDAEGAAKWATRLFAAEWAGGARGAA
;
A
#
# COMPACT_ATOMS: atom_id res chain seq x y z
N PRO A 1 -10.35 88.46 29.08
CA PRO A 1 -10.80 87.06 29.28
C PRO A 1 -10.19 86.11 28.24
N ARG A 2 -9.24 85.27 28.70
CA ARG A 2 -8.71 83.99 28.13
C ARG A 2 -8.17 84.02 26.67
N ALA A 3 -6.84 83.92 26.43
CA ALA A 3 -5.98 82.70 26.43
C ALA A 3 -6.52 81.62 25.48
N VAL A 4 -5.81 81.08 24.47
CA VAL A 4 -4.59 80.20 24.46
C VAL A 4 -4.17 80.11 22.96
N GLY A 5 -2.92 80.21 22.49
CA GLY A 5 -1.72 79.40 22.76
C GLY A 5 -1.51 78.36 21.66
N HIS A 6 -0.70 78.67 20.63
CA HIS A 6 -0.33 77.78 19.51
C HIS A 6 1.11 77.29 19.70
N ALA A 7 1.34 75.97 19.75
CA ALA A 7 2.68 75.39 19.69
C ALA A 7 2.68 74.08 18.90
N ARG A 8 3.60 74.02 17.94
CA ARG A 8 3.92 72.92 17.03
C ARG A 8 4.44 71.68 17.79
N GLY A 9 4.03 70.49 17.35
CA GLY A 9 4.65 69.22 17.72
C GLY A 9 4.80 68.33 16.49
N GLY A 10 6.03 68.14 16.02
CA GLY A 10 6.36 67.20 14.95
C GLY A 10 6.21 65.76 15.45
N ARG A 11 5.51 64.93 14.68
CA ARG A 11 5.44 63.48 14.92
C ARG A 11 6.71 62.85 14.35
N ARG A 12 7.53 62.27 15.23
CA ARG A 12 8.54 61.29 14.84
C ARG A 12 7.82 59.98 14.54
N GLU A 13 7.98 59.50 13.32
CA GLU A 13 7.65 58.13 12.93
C GLU A 13 8.52 57.18 13.76
N ALA A 14 7.88 56.36 14.60
CA ALA A 14 8.54 55.23 15.22
C ALA A 14 8.53 54.08 14.20
N CYS A 15 9.65 53.92 13.51
CA CYS A 15 9.96 52.72 12.77
C CYS A 15 10.13 51.59 13.79
N VAL A 16 9.13 50.72 13.92
CA VAL A 16 9.28 49.46 14.66
C VAL A 16 10.13 48.56 13.78
N ALA A 17 11.44 48.63 13.98
CA ALA A 17 12.36 47.61 13.49
C ALA A 17 11.93 46.28 14.13
N MET A 18 11.48 45.35 13.29
CA MET A 18 11.36 43.95 13.69
C MET A 18 12.78 43.45 13.97
N ASP A 19 13.13 43.37 15.24
CA ASP A 19 14.25 42.56 15.72
C ASP A 19 13.93 41.09 15.44
N ALA A 20 14.18 40.65 14.20
CA ALA A 20 14.48 39.26 13.91
C ALA A 20 15.93 39.02 14.38
N MET A 21 16.10 39.00 15.70
CA MET A 21 17.32 38.59 16.36
C MET A 21 17.61 37.14 15.98
N ASP A 22 18.84 36.90 15.50
CA ASP A 22 19.54 35.62 15.42
C ASP A 22 19.43 34.88 16.78
N ALA A 23 18.30 34.24 17.03
CA ALA A 23 18.21 33.24 18.07
C ALA A 23 19.04 32.04 17.59
N ALA A 24 20.03 31.64 18.38
CA ALA A 24 20.78 30.42 18.09
C ALA A 24 19.79 29.30 17.76
N PRO A 25 20.01 28.53 16.68
CA PRO A 25 19.08 27.49 16.28
C PRO A 25 18.83 26.57 17.48
N PRO A 26 17.57 26.15 17.70
CA PRO A 26 17.26 25.32 18.85
C PRO A 26 18.16 24.08 18.85
N ALA A 27 18.44 23.51 20.02
CA ALA A 27 19.43 22.43 20.15
C ALA A 27 19.15 21.23 19.22
N TRP A 28 17.90 21.03 18.81
CA TRP A 28 17.50 20.00 17.85
C TRP A 28 17.83 20.33 16.38
N GLY A 29 18.10 21.59 16.04
CA GLY A 29 18.54 22.01 14.71
C GLY A 29 19.86 21.34 14.27
N GLN A 30 20.78 21.12 15.21
CA GLN A 30 22.01 20.34 14.93
C GLN A 30 21.70 18.89 14.52
N HIS A 31 20.69 18.27 15.14
CA HIS A 31 20.25 16.93 14.74
C HIS A 31 19.62 16.94 13.34
N VAL A 32 18.85 17.97 13.01
CA VAL A 32 18.31 18.16 11.64
C VAL A 32 19.45 18.32 10.63
N ASP A 33 20.46 19.14 10.92
CA ASP A 33 21.59 19.33 10.01
C ASP A 33 22.41 18.05 9.80
N VAL A 34 22.67 17.27 10.86
CA VAL A 34 23.35 15.97 10.74
C VAL A 34 22.54 15.00 9.87
N PHE A 35 21.23 14.89 10.10
CA PHE A 35 20.39 13.98 9.33
C PHE A 35 20.27 14.40 7.86
N THR A 36 20.08 15.69 7.64
CA THR A 36 19.85 16.27 6.31
C THR A 36 21.13 16.58 5.53
N SER A 37 22.30 16.36 6.14
CA SER A 37 23.59 16.57 5.49
C SER A 37 23.67 15.85 4.14
N PRO A 38 23.93 16.59 3.03
CA PRO A 38 24.12 16.00 1.71
C PRO A 38 25.50 15.31 1.58
N ASP A 39 26.39 15.45 2.57
CA ASP A 39 27.68 14.79 2.58
C ASP A 39 27.49 13.26 2.64
N ARG A 40 27.99 12.58 1.60
CA ARG A 40 27.96 11.12 1.45
C ARG A 40 28.79 10.41 2.51
N ASN A 41 29.72 11.11 3.15
CA ASN A 41 30.54 10.57 4.23
C ASN A 41 29.84 10.61 5.59
N THR A 42 28.69 11.28 5.71
CA THR A 42 27.91 11.29 6.95
C THR A 42 27.44 9.86 7.26
N PRO A 43 27.89 9.24 8.36
CA PRO A 43 27.54 7.85 8.67
C PRO A 43 26.05 7.69 8.95
N GLU A 44 25.44 6.60 8.45
CA GLU A 44 24.03 6.28 8.75
C GLU A 44 23.77 6.10 10.25
N ALA A 45 24.77 5.68 11.03
CA ALA A 45 24.67 5.59 12.48
C ALA A 45 24.48 6.97 13.15
N ASP A 46 25.09 8.03 12.60
CA ASP A 46 24.96 9.38 13.12
C ASP A 46 23.60 9.98 12.74
N ARG A 47 23.12 9.68 11.52
CA ARG A 47 21.75 10.00 11.11
C ARG A 47 20.72 9.32 12.02
N ALA A 48 20.89 8.03 12.29
CA ALA A 48 20.00 7.28 13.18
C ALA A 48 20.00 7.86 14.61
N ARG A 49 21.16 8.28 15.13
CA ARG A 49 21.25 8.94 16.44
C ARG A 49 20.54 10.29 16.45
N ALA A 50 20.70 11.09 15.40
CA ALA A 50 20.03 12.37 15.25
C ALA A 50 18.50 12.22 15.17
N LEU A 51 18.01 11.26 14.39
CA LEU A 51 16.59 10.90 14.35
C LEU A 51 16.08 10.47 15.73
N GLY A 52 16.81 9.60 16.42
CA GLY A 52 16.44 9.13 17.76
C GLY A 52 16.32 10.26 18.79
N ALA A 53 17.22 11.26 18.71
CA ALA A 53 17.14 12.45 19.55
C ALA A 53 15.89 13.30 19.25
N ILE A 54 15.57 13.49 17.96
CA ILE A 54 14.36 14.22 17.54
C ILE A 54 13.09 13.47 17.96
N ALA A 55 13.02 12.16 17.74
CA ALA A 55 11.92 11.32 18.17
C ALA A 55 11.71 11.40 19.69
N ALA A 56 12.78 11.37 20.49
CA ALA A 56 12.68 11.51 21.94
C ALA A 56 12.10 12.86 22.38
N LEU A 57 12.40 13.95 21.66
CA LEU A 57 11.84 15.28 21.91
C LEU A 57 10.36 15.37 21.53
N LEU A 58 9.97 14.77 20.40
CA LEU A 58 8.58 14.65 19.96
C LEU A 58 7.76 13.84 20.98
N ASP A 59 8.26 12.68 21.40
CA ASP A 59 7.60 11.82 22.38
C ASP A 59 7.53 12.45 23.78
N ALA A 60 8.44 13.38 24.10
CA ALA A 60 8.40 14.16 25.33
C ALA A 60 7.48 15.40 25.24
N GLY A 61 6.93 15.68 24.06
CA GLY A 61 6.16 16.91 23.79
C GLY A 61 6.98 18.20 23.89
N SER A 62 8.32 18.09 23.91
CA SER A 62 9.23 19.25 23.98
C SER A 62 9.36 19.97 22.64
N VAL A 63 9.07 19.26 21.55
CA VAL A 63 9.00 19.77 20.17
C VAL A 63 7.75 19.19 19.54
N THR A 64 7.01 19.98 18.77
CA THR A 64 5.88 19.48 17.97
C THR A 64 6.29 19.24 16.51
N PHE A 65 5.51 18.46 15.76
CA PHE A 65 5.72 18.34 14.32
C PHE A 65 5.58 19.67 13.57
N LEU A 66 4.77 20.60 14.08
CA LEU A 66 4.68 21.95 13.53
C LEU A 66 5.98 22.74 13.74
N ASP A 67 6.61 22.60 14.91
CA ASP A 67 7.91 23.24 15.19
C ASP A 67 9.00 22.67 14.28
N LEU A 68 9.02 21.35 14.07
CA LEU A 68 9.92 20.71 13.11
C LEU A 68 9.71 21.25 11.70
N LEU A 69 8.47 21.22 11.18
CA LEU A 69 8.17 21.71 9.83
C LEU A 69 8.64 23.16 9.63
N ARG A 70 8.45 24.02 10.63
CA ARG A 70 8.91 25.42 10.59
C ARG A 70 10.43 25.54 10.63
N GLY A 71 11.09 24.88 11.58
CA GLY A 71 12.55 24.98 11.69
C GLY A 71 13.31 24.20 10.62
N MET A 72 12.64 23.30 9.89
CA MET A 72 13.21 22.56 8.76
C MET A 72 13.03 23.29 7.42
N GLU A 73 12.46 24.49 7.37
CA GLU A 73 12.20 25.22 6.12
C GLU A 73 13.43 25.23 5.19
N SER A 74 14.60 25.57 5.72
CA SER A 74 15.87 25.63 4.96
C SER A 74 16.29 24.32 4.30
N CYS A 75 15.83 23.16 4.79
CA CYS A 75 16.07 21.86 4.16
C CYS A 75 14.86 21.36 3.34
N LEU A 76 13.63 21.83 3.62
CA LEU A 76 12.42 21.39 2.90
C LEU A 76 12.16 22.17 1.61
N VAL A 77 12.66 23.40 1.49
CA VAL A 77 12.50 24.25 0.28
C VAL A 77 13.82 24.52 -0.47
N THR A 78 14.90 23.84 -0.10
CA THR A 78 16.20 23.98 -0.76
C THR A 78 16.18 23.43 -2.20
N THR A 79 16.99 24.00 -3.08
CA THR A 79 17.21 23.49 -4.44
C THR A 79 18.14 22.28 -4.49
N ASP A 80 18.80 21.92 -3.39
CA ASP A 80 19.58 20.68 -3.27
C ASP A 80 18.65 19.47 -3.04
N ASP A 81 18.44 18.69 -4.08
CA ASP A 81 17.59 17.50 -4.06
C ASP A 81 17.98 16.49 -2.97
N ALA A 82 19.28 16.30 -2.72
CA ALA A 82 19.73 15.32 -1.74
C ALA A 82 19.40 15.77 -0.31
N ARG A 83 19.64 17.05 -0.01
CA ARG A 83 19.26 17.65 1.29
C ARG A 83 17.75 17.68 1.47
N ARG A 84 17.00 18.02 0.42
CA ARG A 84 15.53 18.07 0.42
C ARG A 84 14.91 16.69 0.66
N ALA A 85 15.40 15.68 -0.06
CA ALA A 85 14.97 14.29 0.14
C ALA A 85 15.21 13.80 1.57
N ARG A 86 16.35 14.14 2.17
CA ARG A 86 16.64 13.81 3.58
C ARG A 86 15.75 14.58 4.55
N GLY A 87 15.41 15.84 4.27
CA GLY A 87 14.47 16.61 5.09
C GLY A 87 13.09 15.95 5.17
N VAL A 88 12.53 15.58 4.01
CA VAL A 88 11.23 14.86 3.97
C VAL A 88 11.35 13.47 4.60
N LEU A 89 12.48 12.77 4.40
CA LEU A 89 12.72 11.46 5.01
C LEU A 89 12.77 11.52 6.53
N LEU A 90 13.40 12.55 7.11
CA LEU A 90 13.44 12.75 8.56
C LEU A 90 12.02 12.80 9.14
N LEU A 91 11.14 13.57 8.49
CA LEU A 91 9.74 13.67 8.92
C LEU A 91 9.03 12.32 8.79
N ALA A 92 9.22 11.61 7.67
CA ALA A 92 8.59 10.31 7.45
C ALA A 92 9.03 9.27 8.50
N GLU A 93 10.33 9.21 8.81
CA GLU A 93 10.88 8.30 9.82
C GLU A 93 10.50 8.72 11.25
N ALA A 94 10.42 10.02 11.53
CA ALA A 94 9.94 10.53 12.82
C ALA A 94 8.46 10.17 13.06
N VAL A 95 7.62 10.22 12.02
CA VAL A 95 6.23 9.76 12.08
C VAL A 95 6.16 8.25 12.31
N ALA A 96 6.94 7.46 11.57
CA ALA A 96 6.96 6.01 11.70
C ALA A 96 7.43 5.54 13.10
N GLY A 97 8.32 6.30 13.74
CA GLY A 97 8.83 6.02 15.08
C GLY A 97 8.05 6.67 16.23
N TYR A 98 7.09 7.55 15.95
CA TYR A 98 6.38 8.31 16.98
C TYR A 98 5.62 7.39 17.93
N GLY A 99 5.75 7.59 19.24
CA GLY A 99 5.04 6.81 20.25
C GLY A 99 5.50 5.33 20.35
N ALA A 100 6.54 4.92 19.60
CA ALA A 100 7.08 3.55 19.60
C ALA A 100 8.20 3.36 20.65
N ARG A 101 8.03 3.92 21.86
CA ARG A 101 9.03 3.82 22.94
C ARG A 101 9.21 2.39 23.42
N ALA A 102 10.45 1.92 23.43
CA ALA A 102 10.81 0.65 24.04
C ALA A 102 10.48 0.65 25.54
N GLY A 103 9.49 -0.14 25.95
CA GLY A 103 9.08 -0.30 27.36
C GLY A 103 8.18 0.82 27.92
N GLY A 104 7.73 1.78 27.11
CA GLY A 104 6.79 2.82 27.51
C GLY A 104 5.36 2.60 26.98
N PRO A 105 4.34 3.32 27.50
CA PRO A 105 3.01 3.33 26.92
C PRO A 105 3.07 3.91 25.50
N ARG A 106 2.38 3.28 24.56
CA ARG A 106 2.21 3.82 23.21
C ARG A 106 1.39 5.09 23.27
N VAL A 107 1.73 6.07 22.42
CA VAL A 107 1.02 7.34 22.31
C VAL A 107 0.60 7.53 20.86
N SER A 108 -0.69 7.83 20.64
CA SER A 108 -1.21 8.16 19.30
C SER A 108 -0.64 9.49 18.81
N LEU A 109 -0.35 9.57 17.52
CA LEU A 109 -0.07 10.86 16.89
C LEU A 109 -1.30 11.78 17.07
N PRO A 110 -1.15 13.01 17.57
CA PRO A 110 -2.27 13.92 17.74
C PRO A 110 -2.98 14.19 16.41
N ALA A 111 -4.32 14.15 16.39
CA ALA A 111 -5.10 14.32 15.16
C ALA A 111 -4.75 15.58 14.35
N PRO A 112 -4.53 16.77 14.95
CA PRO A 112 -4.10 17.95 14.20
C PRO A 112 -2.72 17.78 13.54
N ALA A 113 -1.80 17.07 14.19
CA ALA A 113 -0.48 16.79 13.63
C ALA A 113 -0.58 15.77 12.49
N ALA A 114 -1.40 14.73 12.65
CA ALA A 114 -1.66 13.75 11.62
C ALA A 114 -2.24 14.38 10.35
N GLU A 115 -3.23 15.26 10.50
CA GLU A 115 -3.84 15.99 9.39
C GLU A 115 -2.83 16.90 8.68
N LEU A 116 -2.07 17.69 9.44
CA LEU A 116 -1.02 18.55 8.90
C LEU A 116 0.02 17.76 8.10
N LEU A 117 0.50 16.64 8.66
CA LEU A 117 1.51 15.80 8.03
C LEU A 117 0.96 15.04 6.81
N ALA A 118 -0.29 14.60 6.85
CA ALA A 118 -0.96 13.97 5.72
C ALA A 118 -1.03 14.92 4.53
N GLN A 119 -1.49 16.16 4.76
CA GLN A 119 -1.50 17.21 3.74
C GLN A 119 -0.09 17.54 3.24
N PHE A 120 0.89 17.64 4.15
CA PHE A 120 2.28 17.90 3.79
C PHE A 120 2.84 16.80 2.88
N PHE A 121 2.80 15.52 3.28
CA PHE A 121 3.36 14.44 2.47
C PHE A 121 2.60 14.26 1.14
N ALA A 122 1.27 14.37 1.15
CA ALA A 122 0.48 14.32 -0.08
C ALA A 122 0.87 15.43 -1.06
N SER A 123 1.16 16.64 -0.57
CA SER A 123 1.66 17.74 -1.41
C SER A 123 3.06 17.49 -1.99
N LYS A 124 3.83 16.56 -1.42
CA LYS A 124 5.19 16.21 -1.87
C LYS A 124 5.23 15.05 -2.87
N LEU A 125 4.07 14.47 -3.22
CA LEU A 125 4.01 13.40 -4.23
C LEU A 125 4.33 13.90 -5.65
N GLU A 126 4.16 15.19 -5.93
CA GLU A 126 4.54 15.81 -7.21
C GLU A 126 6.05 16.11 -7.36
N ASP A 127 6.82 16.08 -6.26
CA ASP A 127 8.26 16.35 -6.28
C ASP A 127 9.05 15.05 -6.37
N PHE A 128 9.51 14.73 -7.59
CA PHE A 128 10.28 13.52 -7.90
C PHE A 128 11.53 13.33 -7.03
N ALA A 129 12.15 14.40 -6.52
CA ALA A 129 13.34 14.28 -5.68
C ALA A 129 13.02 13.69 -4.31
N VAL A 130 11.79 13.87 -3.83
CA VAL A 130 11.38 13.49 -2.47
C VAL A 130 10.24 12.48 -2.43
N ILE A 131 9.69 12.09 -3.58
CA ILE A 131 8.52 11.21 -3.70
C ILE A 131 8.66 9.93 -2.87
N ARG A 132 9.85 9.31 -2.82
CA ARG A 132 10.10 8.12 -1.99
C ARG A 132 9.82 8.35 -0.51
N ALA A 133 10.28 9.48 0.01
CA ALA A 133 10.09 9.85 1.41
C ALA A 133 8.63 10.28 1.66
N ALA A 134 8.03 10.99 0.71
CA ALA A 134 6.62 11.38 0.78
C ALA A 134 5.70 10.14 0.84
N LEU A 135 5.88 9.16 -0.05
CA LEU A 135 5.14 7.90 -0.05
C LEU A 135 5.34 7.12 1.26
N ALA A 136 6.56 7.10 1.81
CA ALA A 136 6.84 6.46 3.10
C ALA A 136 6.10 7.17 4.26
N GLY A 137 6.07 8.50 4.27
CA GLY A 137 5.33 9.29 5.25
C GLY A 137 3.82 9.05 5.15
N CYS A 138 3.26 9.12 3.94
CA CYS A 138 1.87 8.79 3.67
C CYS A 138 1.50 7.38 4.18
N THR A 139 2.30 6.38 3.82
CA THR A 139 2.08 4.99 4.22
C THR A 139 2.14 4.83 5.75
N SER A 140 3.05 5.53 6.42
CA SER A 140 3.18 5.46 7.88
C SER A 140 1.95 6.06 8.58
N LEU A 141 1.44 7.20 8.07
CA LEU A 141 0.23 7.83 8.59
C LEU A 141 -1.02 6.97 8.36
N LEU A 142 -1.20 6.40 7.18
CA LEU A 142 -2.33 5.51 6.86
C LEU A 142 -2.34 4.25 7.73
N ASN A 143 -1.17 3.76 8.14
CA ASN A 143 -1.02 2.60 9.02
C ASN A 143 -1.03 2.94 10.51
N ALA A 144 -0.94 4.23 10.88
CA ALA A 144 -0.97 4.63 12.27
C ALA A 144 -2.36 4.35 12.88
N ARG A 145 -2.35 3.86 14.12
CA ARG A 145 -3.54 3.49 14.89
C ARG A 145 -3.55 4.19 16.22
N ASP A 146 -4.74 4.40 16.75
CA ASP A 146 -4.89 4.90 18.10
C ASP A 146 -4.34 3.90 19.13
N HIS A 147 -3.71 4.42 20.18
CA HIS A 147 -3.09 3.62 21.23
C HIS A 147 -4.11 2.97 22.18
N GLU A 148 -5.30 3.56 22.36
CA GLU A 148 -6.40 3.00 23.16
C GLU A 148 -7.23 2.03 22.31
N ASN A 149 -7.42 2.34 21.03
CA ASN A 149 -8.16 1.50 20.09
C ASN A 149 -7.34 1.21 18.83
N ALA A 150 -6.72 0.03 18.77
CA ALA A 150 -5.91 -0.40 17.62
C ALA A 150 -6.70 -0.51 16.30
N ASN A 151 -8.04 -0.50 16.34
CA ASN A 151 -8.88 -0.47 15.13
C ASN A 151 -9.19 0.95 14.66
N GLU A 152 -9.00 1.96 15.51
CA GLU A 152 -9.23 3.36 15.15
C GLU A 152 -8.01 3.89 14.37
N PRO A 153 -8.19 4.37 13.12
CA PRO A 153 -7.11 4.96 12.35
C PRO A 153 -6.83 6.38 12.85
N VAL A 154 -5.55 6.76 12.86
CA VAL A 154 -5.14 8.15 13.15
C VAL A 154 -5.55 9.10 12.02
N VAL A 155 -5.45 8.63 10.78
CA VAL A 155 -5.88 9.36 9.58
C VAL A 155 -7.34 9.02 9.31
N THR A 156 -8.17 10.03 9.10
CA THR A 156 -9.59 9.79 8.77
C THR A 156 -9.76 9.27 7.35
N HIS A 157 -10.90 8.65 7.05
CA HIS A 157 -11.22 8.22 5.67
C HIS A 157 -11.18 9.39 4.67
N ALA A 158 -11.68 10.58 5.05
CA ALA A 158 -11.65 11.78 4.21
C ALA A 158 -10.22 12.26 3.93
N THR A 159 -9.35 12.25 4.94
CA THR A 159 -7.94 12.59 4.80
C THR A 159 -7.22 11.58 3.90
N ALA A 160 -7.46 10.28 4.10
CA ALA A 160 -6.91 9.22 3.26
C ALA A 160 -7.38 9.35 1.79
N THR A 161 -8.63 9.76 1.57
CA THR A 161 -9.18 10.01 0.24
C THR A 161 -8.45 11.17 -0.45
N THR A 162 -8.21 12.27 0.26
CA THR A 162 -7.41 13.40 -0.25
C THR A 162 -5.98 12.96 -0.60
N MET A 163 -5.37 12.08 0.21
CA MET A 163 -4.04 11.55 -0.08
C MET A 163 -4.02 10.69 -1.35
N ALA A 164 -5.08 9.91 -1.59
CA ALA A 164 -5.24 9.10 -2.80
C ALA A 164 -5.45 9.98 -4.04
N ASP A 165 -6.29 11.02 -3.94
CA ASP A 165 -6.45 12.01 -5.02
C ASP A 165 -5.09 12.59 -5.46
N ARG A 166 -4.26 13.02 -4.50
CA ARG A 166 -2.90 13.51 -4.81
C ARG A 166 -1.99 12.46 -5.41
N LEU A 167 -2.08 11.21 -4.98
CA LEU A 167 -1.30 10.12 -5.58
C LEU A 167 -1.65 9.97 -7.06
N PHE A 168 -2.94 9.85 -7.39
CA PHE A 168 -3.38 9.60 -8.76
C PHE A 168 -3.27 10.83 -9.68
N GLU A 169 -3.41 12.05 -9.15
CA GLU A 169 -3.23 13.30 -9.90
C GLU A 169 -1.76 13.56 -10.26
N SER A 170 -0.85 13.38 -9.29
CA SER A 170 0.53 13.85 -9.41
C SER A 170 1.53 12.77 -9.82
N THR A 171 1.15 11.48 -9.73
CA THR A 171 2.09 10.37 -9.87
C THR A 171 1.65 9.37 -10.94
N HIS A 172 2.48 9.19 -11.96
CA HIS A 172 2.35 8.05 -12.87
C HIS A 172 3.25 6.90 -12.40
N VAL A 173 2.69 5.99 -11.60
CA VAL A 173 3.42 4.88 -10.94
C VAL A 173 4.27 4.06 -11.90
N PRO A 174 3.79 3.61 -13.08
CA PRO A 174 4.60 2.80 -14.00
C PRO A 174 5.91 3.46 -14.46
N SER A 175 5.97 4.80 -14.51
CA SER A 175 7.17 5.55 -14.90
C SER A 175 8.18 5.76 -13.77
N LEU A 176 7.83 5.43 -12.53
CA LEU A 176 8.75 5.60 -11.41
C LEU A 176 9.85 4.53 -11.40
N ALA A 177 10.95 4.82 -10.71
CA ALA A 177 11.98 3.82 -10.42
C ALA A 177 11.41 2.69 -9.56
N GLN A 178 12.00 1.49 -9.65
CA GLN A 178 11.49 0.28 -8.99
C GLN A 178 11.21 0.47 -7.49
N ALA A 179 12.11 1.12 -6.76
CA ALA A 179 11.96 1.36 -5.32
C ALA A 179 10.83 2.36 -5.00
N ASP A 180 10.51 3.26 -5.92
CA ASP A 180 9.43 4.25 -5.74
C ASP A 180 8.08 3.61 -6.08
N ARG A 181 8.00 2.79 -7.16
CA ARG A 181 6.84 1.95 -7.44
C ARG A 181 6.48 1.06 -6.25
N ARG A 182 7.49 0.45 -5.63
CA ARG A 182 7.31 -0.31 -4.39
C ARG A 182 6.60 0.50 -3.31
N ARG A 183 7.05 1.74 -3.07
CA ARG A 183 6.43 2.63 -2.07
C ARG A 183 5.01 3.05 -2.48
N SER A 184 4.74 3.22 -3.76
CA SER A 184 3.39 3.47 -4.27
C SER A 184 2.46 2.28 -3.96
N TYR A 185 2.88 1.04 -4.23
CA TYR A 185 2.09 -0.14 -3.89
C TYR A 185 1.89 -0.31 -2.37
N GLU A 186 2.89 -0.02 -1.55
CA GLU A 186 2.75 -0.01 -0.09
C GLU A 186 1.70 1.01 0.38
N MET A 187 1.66 2.20 -0.23
CA MET A 187 0.62 3.21 0.04
C MET A 187 -0.76 2.73 -0.42
N LEU A 188 -0.89 2.17 -1.63
CA LEU A 188 -2.15 1.63 -2.15
C LEU A 188 -2.70 0.50 -1.27
N VAL A 189 -1.84 -0.40 -0.79
CA VAL A 189 -2.21 -1.44 0.18
C VAL A 189 -2.73 -0.81 1.47
N ALA A 190 -2.07 0.24 1.98
CA ALA A 190 -2.52 0.94 3.18
C ALA A 190 -3.89 1.63 2.99
N LEU A 191 -4.17 2.19 1.81
CA LEU A 191 -5.46 2.76 1.46
C LEU A 191 -6.56 1.69 1.41
N VAL A 192 -6.36 0.59 0.67
CA VAL A 192 -7.35 -0.49 0.57
C VAL A 192 -7.58 -1.18 1.91
N ARG A 193 -6.57 -1.25 2.78
CA ARG A 193 -6.68 -1.81 4.14
C ARG A 193 -7.07 -0.80 5.21
N HIS A 194 -7.41 0.43 4.84
CA HIS A 194 -7.89 1.42 5.80
C HIS A 194 -9.10 0.83 6.58
N PRO A 195 -9.21 1.04 7.91
CA PRO A 195 -10.27 0.40 8.71
C PRO A 195 -11.69 0.68 8.20
N ALA A 196 -11.90 1.84 7.59
CA ALA A 196 -13.17 2.24 6.99
C ALA A 196 -13.37 1.78 5.53
N SER A 197 -12.44 1.03 4.92
CA SER A 197 -12.53 0.65 3.50
C SER A 197 -13.74 -0.21 3.17
N SER A 198 -14.14 -1.10 4.08
CA SER A 198 -15.33 -1.93 3.89
C SER A 198 -16.63 -1.23 4.37
N SER A 199 -16.58 0.05 4.72
CA SER A 199 -17.77 0.83 5.08
C SER A 199 -18.61 1.20 3.84
N PRO A 200 -19.82 1.76 4.01
CA PRO A 200 -20.63 2.22 2.87
C PRO A 200 -19.94 3.27 1.97
N ALA A 201 -18.95 3.99 2.50
CA ALA A 201 -18.14 4.94 1.74
C ALA A 201 -17.14 4.27 0.80
N GLY A 202 -16.87 2.96 0.97
CA GLY A 202 -15.90 2.21 0.21
C GLY A 202 -14.45 2.55 0.58
N PRO A 203 -13.47 2.03 -0.19
CA PRO A 203 -12.06 2.34 0.05
C PRO A 203 -11.75 3.81 -0.26
N PRO A 204 -10.87 4.47 0.51
CA PRO A 204 -10.45 5.84 0.27
C PRO A 204 -9.46 5.92 -0.91
N LEU A 205 -9.89 5.53 -2.12
CA LEU A 205 -9.08 5.51 -3.35
C LEU A 205 -9.28 6.75 -4.22
N GLY A 206 -9.74 7.84 -3.62
CA GLY A 206 -10.00 9.11 -4.29
C GLY A 206 -11.47 9.50 -4.28
N SER A 207 -11.74 10.76 -4.59
CA SER A 207 -13.08 11.35 -4.59
C SER A 207 -13.87 11.10 -5.88
N CYS A 208 -13.23 10.46 -6.87
CA CYS A 208 -13.85 10.01 -8.11
C CYS A 208 -14.86 8.87 -7.90
N SER A 209 -15.54 8.46 -8.97
CA SER A 209 -16.50 7.36 -8.91
C SER A 209 -15.82 6.00 -8.61
N PRO A 210 -16.53 5.01 -8.06
CA PRO A 210 -15.94 3.70 -7.78
C PRO A 210 -15.35 3.00 -9.01
N ALA A 211 -15.85 3.28 -10.22
CA ALA A 211 -15.28 2.77 -11.46
C ALA A 211 -13.92 3.42 -11.76
N GLU A 212 -13.83 4.74 -11.69
CA GLU A 212 -12.57 5.49 -11.89
C GLU A 212 -11.52 5.15 -10.82
N GLN A 213 -11.94 4.83 -9.59
CA GLN A 213 -11.05 4.32 -8.54
C GLN A 213 -10.40 2.99 -8.95
N ILE A 214 -11.18 2.08 -9.56
CA ILE A 214 -10.66 0.79 -10.05
C ILE A 214 -9.75 1.00 -11.26
N GLU A 215 -10.15 1.84 -12.22
CA GLU A 215 -9.31 2.20 -13.37
C GLU A 215 -7.95 2.77 -12.92
N SER A 216 -7.94 3.63 -11.89
CA SER A 216 -6.73 4.20 -11.30
C SER A 216 -5.84 3.13 -10.64
N LEU A 217 -6.43 2.15 -9.96
CA LEU A 217 -5.70 1.00 -9.40
C LEU A 217 -5.05 0.14 -10.50
N VAL A 218 -5.82 -0.19 -11.54
CA VAL A 218 -5.34 -0.97 -12.68
C VAL A 218 -4.19 -0.23 -13.37
N ALA A 219 -4.39 1.04 -13.73
CA ALA A 219 -3.38 1.86 -14.38
C ALA A 219 -2.09 2.02 -13.57
N ALA A 220 -2.17 1.99 -12.24
CA ALA A 220 -0.99 2.07 -11.37
C ALA A 220 -0.19 0.74 -11.29
N CYS A 221 -0.86 -0.39 -11.47
CA CYS A 221 -0.29 -1.72 -11.17
C CYS A 221 -0.02 -2.59 -12.39
N ASP A 222 -0.66 -2.31 -13.52
CA ASP A 222 -0.49 -3.09 -14.75
C ASP A 222 0.97 -3.06 -15.24
N GLY A 223 1.44 -4.21 -15.72
CA GLY A 223 2.75 -4.36 -16.33
C GLY A 223 3.97 -4.28 -15.40
N GLU A 224 3.84 -4.45 -14.08
CA GLU A 224 5.00 -4.53 -13.18
C GLU A 224 5.88 -5.76 -13.49
N LYS A 225 7.21 -5.58 -13.44
CA LYS A 225 8.19 -6.61 -13.85
C LYS A 225 9.07 -7.07 -12.70
N ASP A 226 9.23 -6.27 -11.65
CA ASP A 226 10.08 -6.62 -10.52
C ASP A 226 9.36 -7.62 -9.60
N PRO A 227 9.93 -8.80 -9.32
CA PRO A 227 9.26 -9.83 -8.52
C PRO A 227 8.92 -9.39 -7.10
N ARG A 228 9.66 -8.44 -6.50
CA ARG A 228 9.35 -7.89 -5.17
C ARG A 228 8.09 -7.04 -5.21
N ASN A 229 7.92 -6.30 -6.29
CA ASN A 229 6.77 -5.44 -6.49
C ASN A 229 5.55 -6.26 -6.92
N VAL A 230 5.73 -7.31 -7.75
CA VAL A 230 4.65 -8.26 -8.09
C VAL A 230 4.06 -8.90 -6.83
N LEU A 231 4.88 -9.25 -5.83
CA LEU A 231 4.36 -9.74 -4.54
C LEU A 231 3.44 -8.72 -3.84
N LEU A 232 3.78 -7.43 -3.91
CA LEU A 232 2.95 -6.36 -3.34
C LEU A 232 1.69 -6.10 -4.15
N VAL A 233 1.76 -6.16 -5.48
CA VAL A 233 0.57 -6.08 -6.36
C VAL A 233 -0.36 -7.25 -6.06
N CYS A 234 0.17 -8.47 -5.92
CA CYS A 234 -0.63 -9.64 -5.53
C CYS A 234 -1.26 -9.44 -4.14
N GLU A 235 -0.51 -8.91 -3.17
CA GLU A 235 -1.07 -8.58 -1.84
C GLU A 235 -2.19 -7.54 -1.93
N LEU A 236 -2.02 -6.47 -2.70
CA LEU A 236 -3.05 -5.47 -2.95
C LEU A 236 -4.33 -6.12 -3.50
N TRP A 237 -4.19 -7.00 -4.50
CA TRP A 237 -5.32 -7.72 -5.11
C TRP A 237 -6.09 -8.62 -4.15
N LYS A 238 -5.45 -9.15 -3.10
CA LYS A 238 -6.15 -9.91 -2.06
C LYS A 238 -7.10 -9.04 -1.24
N HIS A 239 -6.82 -7.73 -1.12
CA HIS A 239 -7.61 -6.81 -0.30
C HIS A 239 -8.68 -6.06 -1.08
N ILE A 240 -8.52 -5.87 -2.41
CA ILE A 240 -9.48 -5.14 -3.25
C ILE A 240 -10.91 -5.70 -3.13
N PRO A 241 -11.18 -7.02 -3.25
CA PRO A 241 -12.54 -7.53 -3.17
C PRO A 241 -13.23 -7.19 -1.85
N ARG A 242 -12.53 -7.34 -0.73
CA ARG A 242 -13.08 -6.98 0.60
C ARG A 242 -13.35 -5.48 0.73
N ALA A 243 -12.51 -4.65 0.14
CA ALA A 243 -12.70 -3.21 0.19
C ALA A 243 -13.92 -2.75 -0.63
N PHE A 244 -14.12 -3.29 -1.83
CA PHE A 244 -15.24 -2.90 -2.69
C PHE A 244 -16.53 -3.66 -2.40
N CYS A 245 -16.47 -4.86 -1.84
CA CYS A 245 -17.62 -5.75 -1.66
C CYS A 245 -17.98 -6.03 -0.20
N GLY A 246 -17.08 -5.76 0.76
CA GLY A 246 -17.24 -6.17 2.16
C GLY A 246 -17.05 -7.67 2.33
N VAL A 247 -17.50 -8.21 3.48
CA VAL A 247 -17.66 -9.66 3.66
C VAL A 247 -19.13 -10.04 3.79
N ALA A 248 -19.49 -11.26 3.35
CA ALA A 248 -20.86 -11.77 3.36
C ALA A 248 -21.55 -11.70 4.74
N GLU A 249 -20.74 -11.79 5.80
CA GLU A 249 -21.15 -11.83 7.20
C GLU A 249 -21.45 -10.44 7.77
N ASP A 250 -21.07 -9.36 7.07
CA ASP A 250 -21.31 -8.00 7.50
C ASP A 250 -22.80 -7.63 7.36
N ASP A 251 -23.30 -6.85 8.32
CA ASP A 251 -24.62 -6.23 8.22
C ASP A 251 -24.71 -5.42 6.92
N ALA A 252 -25.85 -5.53 6.22
CA ALA A 252 -26.05 -4.90 4.91
C ALA A 252 -25.88 -3.37 4.92
N GLU A 253 -26.02 -2.73 6.09
CA GLU A 253 -25.81 -1.29 6.30
C GLU A 253 -24.34 -0.91 6.55
N ARG A 254 -23.48 -1.88 6.89
CA ARG A 254 -22.05 -1.65 7.19
C ARG A 254 -21.14 -1.94 6.01
N ARG A 255 -21.62 -2.67 5.00
CA ARG A 255 -20.84 -3.04 3.81
C ARG A 255 -20.74 -1.89 2.79
N PRO A 256 -19.83 -1.99 1.79
CA PRO A 256 -19.73 -1.02 0.71
C PRO A 256 -21.02 -0.88 -0.09
N SER A 257 -21.26 0.32 -0.61
CA SER A 257 -22.48 0.65 -1.35
C SER A 257 -22.68 -0.21 -2.60
N ASP A 258 -23.92 -0.30 -3.08
CA ASP A 258 -24.25 -1.05 -4.30
C ASP A 258 -23.46 -0.57 -5.52
N ALA A 259 -23.12 0.73 -5.57
CA ALA A 259 -22.28 1.30 -6.62
C ALA A 259 -20.86 0.73 -6.62
N HIS A 260 -20.23 0.56 -5.45
CA HIS A 260 -18.90 -0.05 -5.33
C HIS A 260 -18.92 -1.51 -5.78
N ARG A 261 -19.93 -2.27 -5.35
CA ARG A 261 -20.06 -3.69 -5.71
C ARG A 261 -20.34 -3.88 -7.20
N ALA A 262 -21.18 -3.01 -7.78
CA ALA A 262 -21.45 -3.01 -9.21
C ALA A 262 -20.21 -2.63 -10.03
N ALA A 263 -19.44 -1.63 -9.60
CA ALA A 263 -18.19 -1.24 -10.26
C ALA A 263 -17.16 -2.38 -10.21
N PHE A 264 -16.96 -3.01 -9.05
CA PHE A 264 -16.08 -4.17 -8.92
C PHE A 264 -16.51 -5.33 -9.83
N ALA A 265 -17.80 -5.64 -9.87
CA ALA A 265 -18.32 -6.71 -10.72
C ALA A 265 -18.15 -6.41 -12.22
N ALA A 266 -18.33 -5.15 -12.63
CA ALA A 266 -18.15 -4.72 -14.01
C ALA A 266 -16.67 -4.76 -14.45
N ALA A 267 -15.74 -4.42 -13.56
CA ALA A 267 -14.30 -4.39 -13.82
C ALA A 267 -13.59 -5.72 -13.46
N ALA A 268 -14.33 -6.78 -13.17
CA ALA A 268 -13.73 -8.02 -12.63
C ALA A 268 -12.78 -8.71 -13.62
N GLU A 269 -13.05 -8.63 -14.93
CA GLU A 269 -12.13 -9.10 -15.98
C GLU A 269 -10.82 -8.33 -15.97
N GLU A 270 -10.89 -7.01 -16.07
CA GLU A 270 -9.73 -6.11 -16.11
C GLU A 270 -8.88 -6.22 -14.84
N LEU A 271 -9.52 -6.30 -13.68
CA LEU A 271 -8.85 -6.59 -12.43
C LEU A 271 -8.15 -7.96 -12.48
N TYR A 272 -8.82 -9.00 -12.95
CA TYR A 272 -8.21 -10.32 -13.04
C TYR A 272 -7.01 -10.35 -13.99
N ASP A 273 -7.07 -9.65 -15.12
CA ASP A 273 -6.02 -9.61 -16.14
C ASP A 273 -4.67 -9.12 -15.59
N VAL A 274 -4.69 -8.14 -14.67
CA VAL A 274 -3.47 -7.61 -14.03
C VAL A 274 -2.67 -8.72 -13.34
N VAL A 275 -3.34 -9.61 -12.59
CA VAL A 275 -2.66 -10.72 -11.91
C VAL A 275 -2.48 -11.92 -12.83
N ALA A 276 -3.42 -12.16 -13.74
CA ALA A 276 -3.34 -13.25 -14.72
C ALA A 276 -2.06 -13.19 -15.56
N ALA A 277 -1.58 -11.98 -15.88
CA ALA A 277 -0.35 -11.76 -16.65
C ALA A 277 0.92 -12.43 -16.05
N TYR A 278 0.90 -12.79 -14.76
CA TYR A 278 2.03 -13.44 -14.08
C TYR A 278 1.92 -14.97 -14.00
N PHE A 279 0.83 -15.56 -14.49
CA PHE A 279 0.58 -17.01 -14.47
C PHE A 279 0.74 -17.64 -15.87
N PRO A 280 1.35 -18.83 -16.01
CA PRO A 280 2.07 -19.57 -14.98
C PRO A 280 3.41 -18.92 -14.65
N VAL A 281 3.86 -19.08 -13.40
CA VAL A 281 5.11 -18.49 -12.94
C VAL A 281 6.30 -19.12 -13.68
N SER A 282 7.02 -18.30 -14.46
CA SER A 282 8.23 -18.70 -15.18
C SER A 282 9.52 -18.18 -14.51
N PHE A 283 9.39 -17.52 -13.36
CA PHE A 283 10.48 -16.84 -12.67
C PHE A 283 11.60 -17.81 -12.24
N ARG A 284 12.83 -17.44 -12.56
CA ARG A 284 14.06 -18.09 -12.08
C ARG A 284 14.96 -17.01 -11.47
N PRO A 285 15.25 -17.06 -10.16
CA PRO A 285 16.16 -16.11 -9.53
C PRO A 285 17.51 -16.08 -10.24
N PRO A 286 18.07 -14.90 -10.55
CA PRO A 286 19.42 -14.79 -11.09
C PRO A 286 20.49 -15.41 -10.15
N PRO A 287 21.61 -15.92 -10.68
CA PRO A 287 22.72 -16.36 -9.85
C PRO A 287 23.27 -15.19 -8.99
N GLY A 288 23.40 -15.39 -7.68
CA GLY A 288 23.86 -14.34 -6.76
C GLY A 288 22.79 -13.32 -6.37
N ASP A 289 21.52 -13.60 -6.66
CA ASP A 289 20.43 -12.71 -6.33
C ASP A 289 20.29 -12.52 -4.80
N THR A 290 20.36 -11.26 -4.36
CA THR A 290 20.19 -10.85 -2.97
C THR A 290 18.72 -10.66 -2.59
N ILE A 291 17.81 -10.70 -3.58
CA ILE A 291 16.39 -10.37 -3.45
C ILE A 291 15.60 -11.42 -2.65
N LYS A 292 16.10 -12.67 -2.56
CA LYS A 292 15.52 -13.79 -1.79
C LYS A 292 14.04 -14.14 -2.11
N VAL A 293 13.42 -13.57 -3.13
CA VAL A 293 12.08 -13.97 -3.57
C VAL A 293 12.19 -15.35 -4.23
N THR A 294 11.45 -16.33 -3.72
CA THR A 294 11.44 -17.68 -4.27
C THR A 294 10.30 -17.85 -5.28
N HIS A 295 10.45 -18.83 -6.18
CA HIS A 295 9.38 -19.24 -7.07
C HIS A 295 8.11 -19.61 -6.29
N GLU A 296 8.26 -20.37 -5.20
CA GLU A 296 7.16 -20.84 -4.36
C GLU A 296 6.42 -19.67 -3.68
N GLN A 297 7.15 -18.64 -3.26
CA GLN A 297 6.57 -17.42 -2.70
C GLN A 297 5.75 -16.67 -3.76
N LEU A 298 6.28 -16.53 -4.98
CA LEU A 298 5.58 -15.85 -6.07
C LEU A 298 4.32 -16.63 -6.48
N ALA A 299 4.45 -17.94 -6.69
CA ALA A 299 3.35 -18.81 -7.12
C ALA A 299 2.23 -18.89 -6.08
N SER A 300 2.55 -18.97 -4.79
CA SER A 300 1.53 -18.95 -3.73
C SER A 300 0.83 -17.59 -3.62
N THR A 301 1.59 -16.49 -3.59
CA THR A 301 1.02 -15.14 -3.45
C THR A 301 0.14 -14.77 -4.64
N LEU A 302 0.58 -15.13 -5.86
CA LEU A 302 -0.17 -14.94 -7.09
C LEU A 302 -1.47 -15.75 -7.11
N ARG A 303 -1.41 -17.02 -6.70
CA ARG A 303 -2.58 -17.90 -6.60
C ARG A 303 -3.64 -17.33 -5.66
N ASP A 304 -3.23 -16.83 -4.49
CA ASP A 304 -4.15 -16.17 -3.55
C ASP A 304 -4.82 -14.96 -4.18
N ALA A 305 -4.07 -14.15 -4.95
CA ALA A 305 -4.59 -12.95 -5.62
C ALA A 305 -5.60 -13.29 -6.73
N MET A 306 -5.27 -14.28 -7.58
CA MET A 306 -6.17 -14.80 -8.63
C MET A 306 -7.47 -15.39 -8.04
N CYS A 307 -7.38 -15.95 -6.83
CA CYS A 307 -8.51 -16.58 -6.14
C CYS A 307 -9.21 -15.64 -5.14
N ALA A 308 -8.85 -14.35 -5.09
CA ALA A 308 -9.31 -13.45 -4.03
C ALA A 308 -10.82 -13.14 -4.04
N SER A 309 -11.51 -13.39 -5.17
CA SER A 309 -12.94 -13.17 -5.29
C SER A 309 -13.62 -14.23 -6.18
N PRO A 310 -14.77 -14.80 -5.77
CA PRO A 310 -15.61 -15.62 -6.65
C PRO A 310 -16.01 -14.92 -7.95
N THR A 311 -16.07 -13.59 -7.96
CA THR A 311 -16.38 -12.83 -9.17
C THR A 311 -15.36 -13.07 -10.27
N TYR A 312 -14.11 -13.42 -9.96
CA TYR A 312 -13.08 -13.71 -10.96
C TYR A 312 -13.27 -15.06 -11.67
N ALA A 313 -14.10 -15.97 -11.16
CA ALA A 313 -14.21 -17.33 -11.67
C ALA A 313 -14.44 -17.48 -13.19
N PRO A 314 -15.26 -16.64 -13.87
CA PRO A 314 -15.48 -16.73 -15.31
C PRO A 314 -14.19 -16.62 -16.14
N TRP A 315 -13.20 -15.89 -15.64
CA TRP A 315 -11.90 -15.68 -16.29
C TRP A 315 -10.80 -16.54 -15.65
N ALA A 316 -10.84 -16.67 -14.32
CA ALA A 316 -9.84 -17.41 -13.56
C ALA A 316 -9.78 -18.89 -13.89
N VAL A 317 -10.94 -19.57 -13.91
CA VAL A 317 -10.97 -21.01 -14.12
C VAL A 317 -10.54 -21.40 -15.54
N PRO A 318 -11.07 -20.78 -16.62
CA PRO A 318 -10.60 -21.08 -17.97
C PRO A 318 -9.11 -20.80 -18.16
N HIS A 319 -8.60 -19.65 -17.68
CA HIS A 319 -7.19 -19.29 -17.82
C HIS A 319 -6.26 -20.29 -17.12
N VAL A 320 -6.58 -20.71 -15.88
CA VAL A 320 -5.78 -21.73 -15.18
C VAL A 320 -5.82 -23.08 -15.89
N LEU A 321 -6.96 -23.46 -16.46
CA LEU A 321 -7.13 -24.73 -17.19
C LEU A 321 -6.25 -24.83 -18.43
N GLU A 322 -5.91 -23.72 -19.09
CA GLU A 322 -4.96 -23.71 -20.21
C GLU A 322 -3.58 -24.26 -19.80
N SER A 323 -3.23 -24.20 -18.51
CA SER A 323 -1.97 -24.74 -17.97
C SER A 323 -2.09 -26.15 -17.41
N VAL A 324 -3.29 -26.75 -17.38
CA VAL A 324 -3.51 -28.16 -17.01
C VAL A 324 -3.41 -29.04 -18.26
N ASP A 325 -2.19 -29.20 -18.76
CA ASP A 325 -1.89 -29.94 -19.99
C ASP A 325 -0.78 -30.99 -19.75
N PRO A 326 -1.04 -32.29 -19.99
CA PRO A 326 -0.04 -33.37 -19.96
C PRO A 326 1.27 -33.10 -20.70
N GLU A 327 1.23 -32.28 -21.75
CA GLU A 327 2.40 -31.97 -22.59
C GLU A 327 3.29 -30.86 -22.00
N LYS A 328 2.80 -30.13 -21.00
CA LYS A 328 3.56 -29.08 -20.31
C LYS A 328 4.50 -29.67 -19.25
N HIS A 329 5.50 -28.87 -18.86
CA HIS A 329 6.46 -29.23 -17.83
C HIS A 329 5.76 -29.55 -16.49
N ALA A 330 6.18 -30.61 -15.79
CA ALA A 330 5.53 -31.12 -14.57
C ALA A 330 5.26 -30.02 -13.52
N ARG A 331 6.24 -29.14 -13.24
CA ARG A 331 6.06 -27.98 -12.35
C ARG A 331 4.91 -27.04 -12.76
N VAL A 332 4.78 -26.71 -14.05
CA VAL A 332 3.72 -25.82 -14.55
C VAL A 332 2.36 -26.46 -14.33
N VAL A 333 2.24 -27.76 -14.63
CA VAL A 333 1.01 -28.51 -14.40
C VAL A 333 0.69 -28.60 -12.91
N ALA A 334 1.69 -28.84 -12.05
CA ALA A 334 1.51 -28.88 -10.61
C ALA A 334 1.03 -27.54 -10.04
N ASP A 335 1.60 -26.41 -10.51
CA ASP A 335 1.15 -25.07 -10.11
C ASP A 335 -0.27 -24.78 -10.60
N ALA A 336 -0.63 -25.22 -11.81
CA ALA A 336 -1.98 -25.07 -12.35
C ALA A 336 -3.01 -25.89 -11.57
N LEU A 337 -2.68 -27.14 -11.21
CA LEU A 337 -3.54 -27.97 -10.36
C LEU A 337 -3.70 -27.37 -8.96
N ALA A 338 -2.63 -26.80 -8.40
CA ALA A 338 -2.69 -26.09 -7.13
C ALA A 338 -3.58 -24.84 -7.21
N SER A 339 -3.47 -24.06 -8.29
CA SER A 339 -4.35 -22.91 -8.53
C SER A 339 -5.79 -23.32 -8.74
N LEU A 340 -6.05 -24.41 -9.47
CA LEU A 340 -7.41 -24.91 -9.66
C LEU A 340 -8.04 -25.38 -8.35
N ALA A 341 -7.26 -25.98 -7.45
CA ALA A 341 -7.72 -26.37 -6.12
C ALA A 341 -8.04 -25.15 -5.25
N ALA A 342 -7.22 -24.10 -5.34
CA ALA A 342 -7.49 -22.83 -4.67
C ALA A 342 -8.75 -22.14 -5.21
N CYS A 343 -8.98 -22.14 -6.54
CA CYS A 343 -10.23 -21.67 -7.14
C CYS A 343 -11.44 -22.41 -6.56
N GLY A 344 -11.38 -23.74 -6.47
CA GLY A 344 -12.45 -24.55 -5.88
C GLY A 344 -12.77 -24.17 -4.44
N ALA A 345 -11.73 -23.97 -3.62
CA ALA A 345 -11.87 -23.59 -2.21
C ALA A 345 -12.39 -22.15 -2.05
N ALA A 346 -11.93 -21.21 -2.87
CA ALA A 346 -12.25 -19.79 -2.74
C ALA A 346 -13.60 -19.43 -3.36
N PHE A 347 -13.90 -19.94 -4.55
CA PHE A 347 -15.10 -19.57 -5.31
C PHE A 347 -16.33 -20.35 -4.88
N GLY A 348 -16.13 -21.53 -4.32
CA GLY A 348 -17.19 -22.40 -3.82
C GLY A 348 -18.02 -23.06 -4.93
N ARG A 349 -18.85 -24.02 -4.51
CA ARG A 349 -19.57 -24.94 -5.41
C ARG A 349 -20.46 -24.25 -6.44
N THR A 350 -21.19 -23.21 -6.03
CA THR A 350 -22.15 -22.52 -6.91
C THR A 350 -21.44 -21.86 -8.08
N THR A 351 -20.35 -21.16 -7.79
CA THR A 351 -19.54 -20.42 -8.75
C THR A 351 -18.73 -21.37 -9.64
N MET A 352 -18.23 -22.48 -9.09
CA MET A 352 -17.47 -23.48 -9.84
C MET A 352 -18.33 -24.38 -10.75
N ARG A 353 -19.63 -24.52 -10.46
CA ARG A 353 -20.56 -25.41 -11.19
C ARG A 353 -20.49 -25.29 -12.72
N PRO A 354 -20.45 -24.09 -13.34
CA PRO A 354 -20.35 -23.96 -14.80
C PRO A 354 -19.06 -24.53 -15.39
N HIS A 355 -17.99 -24.61 -14.60
CA HIS A 355 -16.65 -25.00 -15.06
C HIS A 355 -16.34 -26.49 -14.82
N ILE A 356 -17.15 -27.19 -14.02
CA ILE A 356 -16.82 -28.54 -13.52
C ILE A 356 -16.57 -29.57 -14.63
N ALA A 357 -17.26 -29.46 -15.76
CA ALA A 357 -17.07 -30.36 -16.89
C ALA A 357 -15.71 -30.17 -17.56
N ALA A 358 -15.28 -28.91 -17.74
CA ALA A 358 -13.97 -28.57 -18.29
C ALA A 358 -12.85 -28.98 -17.32
N VAL A 359 -13.05 -28.72 -16.02
CA VAL A 359 -12.16 -29.16 -14.94
C VAL A 359 -11.96 -30.67 -14.97
N TRP A 360 -13.05 -31.44 -15.01
CA TRP A 360 -12.96 -32.90 -15.07
C TRP A 360 -12.25 -33.40 -16.33
N SER A 361 -12.53 -32.80 -17.48
CA SER A 361 -11.88 -33.16 -18.75
C SER A 361 -10.36 -32.98 -18.68
N ALA A 362 -9.89 -31.83 -18.19
CA ALA A 362 -8.46 -31.55 -18.04
C ALA A 362 -7.79 -32.49 -17.02
N LEU A 363 -8.43 -32.69 -15.86
CA LEU A 363 -7.92 -33.61 -14.83
C LEU A 363 -7.83 -35.05 -15.33
N ARG A 364 -8.85 -35.53 -16.05
CA ARG A 364 -8.83 -36.86 -16.65
C ARG A 364 -7.67 -36.99 -17.64
N GLY A 365 -7.37 -35.94 -18.40
CA GLY A 365 -6.21 -35.89 -19.28
C GLY A 365 -4.90 -36.14 -18.53
N VAL A 366 -4.68 -35.40 -17.45
CA VAL A 366 -3.47 -35.51 -16.59
C VAL A 366 -3.41 -36.85 -15.85
N LEU A 367 -4.54 -37.39 -15.39
CA LEU A 367 -4.59 -38.70 -14.72
C LEU A 367 -4.23 -39.85 -15.66
N LEU A 368 -4.71 -39.80 -16.90
CA LEU A 368 -4.43 -40.84 -17.91
C LEU A 368 -3.02 -40.70 -18.51
N ARG A 369 -2.50 -39.48 -18.55
CA ARG A 369 -1.19 -39.14 -19.10
C ARG A 369 -0.49 -38.16 -18.16
N PRO A 370 0.11 -38.63 -17.04
CA PRO A 370 0.85 -37.75 -16.15
C PRO A 370 2.06 -37.16 -16.89
N PRO A 371 2.43 -35.89 -16.64
CA PRO A 371 3.60 -35.27 -17.25
C PRO A 371 4.88 -36.05 -16.92
N ALA A 372 5.82 -36.07 -17.86
CA ALA A 372 7.13 -36.66 -17.61
C ALA A 372 7.95 -35.77 -16.66
N GLY A 373 8.16 -36.20 -15.42
CA GLY A 373 9.03 -35.53 -14.45
C GLY A 373 8.86 -36.05 -13.02
N GLU A 374 9.88 -35.87 -12.18
CA GLU A 374 9.84 -36.29 -10.75
C GLU A 374 8.81 -35.49 -9.92
N ASP A 375 8.44 -34.29 -10.38
CA ASP A 375 7.56 -33.37 -9.64
C ASP A 375 6.06 -33.76 -9.70
N LEU A 376 5.62 -34.56 -10.68
CA LEU A 376 4.22 -34.94 -10.85
C LEU A 376 4.07 -36.30 -11.56
N ASP A 377 4.21 -37.38 -10.78
CA ASP A 377 3.94 -38.75 -11.24
C ASP A 377 2.44 -39.13 -11.15
N ALA A 378 2.11 -40.38 -11.47
CA ALA A 378 0.72 -40.87 -11.41
C ALA A 378 0.11 -40.77 -10.00
N GLU A 379 0.92 -40.97 -8.95
CA GLU A 379 0.47 -40.84 -7.55
C GLU A 379 0.21 -39.37 -7.20
N GLY A 380 1.08 -38.46 -7.66
CA GLY A 380 0.92 -37.01 -7.53
C GLY A 380 -0.34 -36.50 -8.24
N ALA A 381 -0.59 -36.96 -9.46
CA ALA A 381 -1.81 -36.65 -10.20
C ALA A 381 -3.08 -37.14 -9.46
N ALA A 382 -3.05 -38.36 -8.92
CA ALA A 382 -4.15 -38.91 -8.13
C ALA A 382 -4.40 -38.14 -6.82
N LYS A 383 -3.33 -37.69 -6.14
CA LYS A 383 -3.41 -36.82 -4.96
C LYS A 383 -4.06 -35.48 -5.30
N TRP A 384 -3.71 -34.87 -6.43
CA TRP A 384 -4.36 -33.64 -6.88
C TRP A 384 -5.84 -33.82 -7.18
N ALA A 385 -6.21 -34.87 -7.92
CA ALA A 385 -7.61 -35.18 -8.19
C ALA A 385 -8.41 -35.36 -6.88
N THR A 386 -7.83 -36.08 -5.90
CA THR A 386 -8.46 -36.26 -4.58
C THR A 386 -8.61 -34.93 -3.85
N ARG A 387 -7.57 -34.08 -3.85
CA ARG A 387 -7.61 -32.75 -3.20
C ARG A 387 -8.64 -31.83 -3.82
N LEU A 388 -8.73 -31.79 -5.14
CA LEU A 388 -9.68 -30.95 -5.88
C LEU A 388 -11.13 -31.29 -5.52
N PHE A 389 -11.49 -32.57 -5.53
CA PHE A 389 -12.86 -32.99 -5.19
C PHE A 389 -13.13 -33.01 -3.68
N ALA A 390 -12.10 -33.24 -2.84
CA ALA A 390 -12.25 -33.14 -1.39
C ALA A 390 -12.38 -31.68 -0.90
N ALA A 391 -11.66 -30.74 -1.52
CA ALA A 391 -11.75 -29.31 -1.22
C ALA A 391 -13.14 -28.74 -1.52
N GLU A 392 -13.82 -29.24 -2.57
CA GLU A 392 -15.20 -28.84 -2.88
C GLU A 392 -16.27 -29.49 -1.99
N TRP A 393 -16.03 -30.68 -1.42
CA TRP A 393 -17.10 -31.47 -0.79
C TRP A 393 -17.06 -31.53 0.75
N ALA A 394 -15.96 -31.13 1.38
CA ALA A 394 -15.90 -31.01 2.84
C ALA A 394 -16.54 -29.71 3.38
N GLY A 395 -16.69 -28.67 2.54
CA GLY A 395 -17.30 -27.40 2.90
C GLY A 395 -18.82 -27.39 2.69
N GLY A 396 -19.58 -27.71 3.73
CA GLY A 396 -21.02 -27.46 3.73
C GLY A 396 -21.30 -25.95 3.62
N ALA A 397 -22.02 -25.54 2.58
CA ALA A 397 -22.75 -24.26 2.42
C ALA A 397 -22.06 -22.93 2.83
N ARG A 398 -20.74 -22.93 3.06
CA ARG A 398 -19.95 -21.72 3.35
C ARG A 398 -18.99 -21.46 2.20
N GLY A 399 -19.54 -21.20 1.02
CA GLY A 399 -18.84 -20.34 0.09
C GLY A 399 -18.99 -18.92 0.63
N ALA A 400 -17.89 -18.17 0.71
CA ALA A 400 -17.99 -16.73 0.84
C ALA A 400 -18.86 -16.24 -0.33
N ALA A 401 -20.05 -15.76 -0.02
CA ALA A 401 -21.04 -15.25 -0.96
C ALA A 401 -20.83 -13.75 -1.19
#